data_AF-A0A7Y3WDS6-F1
#
_entry.id   AF-A0A7Y3WDS6-F1
#
_cell.length_a   1.000
_cell.length_b   1.000
_cell.length_c   1.000
_cell.angle_alpha   90.00
_cell.angle_beta   90.00
_cell.angle_gamma   90.00
#
_symmetry.space_group_name_H-M   'P 1'
#
loop_
_entity.id
_entity.type
_entity.pdbx_description
1 polymer ?
#
loop_
_entity_poly.entity_id
_entity_poly.type
_entity_poly.pdbx_seq_one_letter_code
_entity_poly.pdbx_strand_id
1 'polypeptide(L)' 'MSISVYLTLEEVVERYRNQVSEGTLRNWRSKRIGPSFIKIGKAILYPTEELERWDRSNLVSCRRMPIAPFDKTED' A
#
# COMPACT_ATOMS: atom_id res chain seq x y z
N MET A 1 16.37 -10.70 0.21
CA MET A 1 16.11 -9.26 0.44
C MET A 1 15.57 -9.12 1.86
N SER A 2 16.19 -8.28 2.68
CA SER A 2 15.73 -7.98 4.03
C SER A 2 14.48 -7.12 3.98
N ILE A 3 13.46 -7.44 4.79
CA ILE A 3 12.30 -6.58 4.98
C ILE A 3 12.74 -5.40 5.84
N SER A 4 12.84 -4.22 5.25
CA SER A 4 13.06 -2.98 6.02
C SER A 4 11.82 -2.67 6.84
N VAL A 5 12.00 -2.43 8.14
CA VAL A 5 10.90 -2.14 9.08
C VAL A 5 10.30 -0.76 8.80
N TYR A 6 11.12 0.19 8.33
CA TYR A 6 10.73 1.54 8.01
C TYR A 6 11.21 1.91 6.60
N LEU A 7 10.37 2.62 5.86
CA LEU A 7 10.67 3.18 4.56
C LEU A 7 10.70 4.71 4.64
N THR A 8 11.67 5.30 3.97
CA THR A 8 11.77 6.75 3.73
C THR A 8 10.72 7.18 2.70
N LEU A 9 10.57 8.50 2.53
CA LEU A 9 9.67 9.06 1.54
C LEU A 9 9.96 8.55 0.11
N GLU A 10 11.23 8.55 -0.28
CA GLU A 10 11.69 8.12 -1.61
C GLU A 10 11.42 6.63 -1.83
N GLU A 11 11.68 5.78 -0.83
CA GLU A 11 11.42 4.35 -0.91
C GLU A 11 9.92 4.03 -1.00
N VAL A 12 9.04 4.84 -0.41
CA VAL A 12 7.58 4.70 -0.59
C VAL A 12 7.15 5.10 -2.00
N VAL A 13 7.72 6.17 -2.56
CA VAL A 13 7.47 6.56 -3.96
C VAL A 13 7.90 5.43 -4.91
N GLU A 14 9.07 4.84 -4.66
CA GLU A 14 9.58 3.71 -5.42
C GLU A 14 8.71 2.45 -5.25
N ARG A 15 8.23 2.15 -4.04
CA ARG A 15 7.28 1.06 -3.77
C ARG A 15 6.04 1.13 -4.65
N TYR A 16 5.50 2.33 -4.85
CA TYR A 16 4.35 2.57 -5.73
C TYR A 16 4.73 2.88 -7.19
N ARG A 17 5.97 2.58 -7.60
CA ARG A 17 6.48 2.76 -8.97
C ARG A 17 6.20 4.16 -9.52
N ASN A 18 6.45 5.18 -8.70
CA ASN A 18 6.25 6.60 -9.04
C ASN A 18 4.79 6.99 -9.37
N GLN A 19 3.80 6.12 -9.13
CA GLN A 19 2.38 6.47 -9.29
C GLN A 19 1.86 7.36 -8.15
N VAL A 20 2.52 7.28 -6.99
CA VAL A 20 2.28 8.16 -5.85
C VAL A 20 3.50 9.05 -5.66
N SER A 21 3.34 10.34 -5.93
CA SER A 21 4.43 11.32 -5.82
C SER A 21 4.71 11.74 -4.37
N GLU A 22 5.90 12.30 -4.11
CA GLU A 22 6.21 12.93 -2.83
C GLU A 22 5.23 14.04 -2.44
N GLY A 23 4.78 14.82 -3.42
CA GLY A 23 3.79 15.88 -3.23
C GLY A 23 2.45 15.32 -2.75
N THR A 24 2.04 14.19 -3.29
CA THR A 24 0.84 13.45 -2.86
C THR A 24 0.99 13.01 -1.41
N LEU A 25 2.11 12.36 -1.04
CA LEU A 25 2.37 11.92 0.33
C LEU A 25 2.43 13.10 1.30
N ARG A 26 3.03 14.23 0.91
CA ARG A 26 3.04 15.46 1.72
C ARG A 26 1.62 15.98 1.96
N ASN A 27 0.81 16.07 0.92
CA ASN A 27 -0.58 16.52 1.01
C ASN A 27 -1.42 15.60 1.90
N TRP A 28 -1.26 14.29 1.73
CA TRP A 28 -1.83 13.24 2.58
C TRP A 28 -1.50 13.43 4.06
N ARG A 29 -0.22 13.62 4.40
CA ARG A 29 0.20 13.92 5.78
C ARG A 29 -0.43 15.19 6.33
N SER A 30 -0.50 16.27 5.55
CA SER A 30 -1.14 17.52 5.95
C SER A 30 -2.63 17.34 6.23
N LYS A 31 -3.31 16.50 5.45
CA LYS A 31 -4.74 16.20 5.60
C LYS A 31 -5.02 15.07 6.59
N ARG A 32 -3.99 14.42 7.14
CA ARG A 32 -4.11 13.19 7.97
C ARG A 32 -4.87 12.08 7.25
N ILE A 33 -4.69 11.96 5.94
CA ILE A 33 -5.28 10.91 5.09
C ILE A 33 -4.11 10.14 4.50
N GLY A 34 -4.03 8.82 4.72
CA GLY A 34 -2.94 8.00 4.20
C GLY A 34 -2.38 7.02 5.22
N PRO A 35 -1.31 6.28 4.86
CA PRO A 35 -0.62 5.39 5.78
C PRO A 35 -0.04 6.19 6.95
N SER A 36 -0.08 5.59 8.14
CA SER A 36 0.54 6.16 9.33
C SER A 36 2.04 6.37 9.10
N PHE A 37 2.57 7.45 9.68
CA PHE A 37 3.98 7.80 9.56
C PHE A 37 4.52 8.24 10.91
N ILE A 38 5.83 8.05 11.10
CA ILE A 38 6.57 8.52 12.26
C ILE A 38 7.36 9.76 11.83
N LYS A 39 7.34 10.80 12.67
CA LYS A 39 8.18 11.98 12.51
C LYS A 39 9.23 11.99 13.61
N ILE A 40 10.50 11.89 13.22
CA ILE A 40 11.64 11.95 14.14
C ILE A 40 12.51 13.13 13.70
N GLY A 41 12.41 14.25 14.42
CA GLY A 41 13.05 15.50 14.01
C GLY A 41 12.58 15.95 12.62
N LYS A 42 13.51 15.96 11.66
CA LYS A 42 13.23 16.29 10.25
C LYS A 42 12.87 15.07 9.40
N ALA A 43 13.17 13.86 9.88
CA ALA A 43 12.92 12.63 9.13
C ALA A 43 11.43 12.23 9.22
N ILE A 44 10.90 11.78 8.08
CA ILE A 44 9.60 11.12 8.01
C ILE A 44 9.83 9.68 7.54
N LEU A 45 9.31 8.74 8.32
CA LEU A 45 9.44 7.31 8.07
C LEU A 45 8.05 6.67 8.06
N TYR A 46 7.89 5.67 7.20
CA TYR A 46 6.69 4.88 7.05
C TYR A 46 6.97 3.44 7.49
N PRO A 47 6.39 2.96 8.60
CA PRO A 47 6.48 1.56 8.96
C PRO A 47 5.88 0.70 7.85
N THR A 48 6.58 -0.36 7.42
CA THR A 48 6.11 -1.22 6.33
C THR A 48 4.74 -1.85 6.65
N GLU A 49 4.51 -2.21 7.91
CA GLU A 49 3.22 -2.76 8.35
C GLU A 49 2.07 -1.74 8.19
N GLU A 50 2.31 -0.46 8.48
CA GLU A 50 1.30 0.58 8.34
C GLU A 50 0.98 0.86 6.87
N LEU A 51 1.98 0.74 5.99
CA LEU A 51 1.75 0.79 4.53
C LEU A 51 0.90 -0.38 4.07
N GLU A 52 1.18 -1.60 4.53
CA GLU A 52 0.37 -2.78 4.18
C GLU A 52 -1.05 -2.70 4.72
N ARG A 53 -1.25 -2.15 5.92
CA ARG A 53 -2.57 -1.87 6.47
C ARG A 53 -3.32 -0.88 5.59
N TRP A 54 -2.65 0.19 5.15
CA TRP A 54 -3.23 1.17 4.23
C TRP A 54 -3.55 0.56 2.86
N ASP A 55 -2.66 -0.25 2.29
CA ASP A 55 -2.90 -0.94 1.02
C ASP A 55 -4.15 -1.81 1.12
N ARG A 56 -4.28 -2.58 2.22
CA ARG A 56 -5.45 -3.40 2.50
C ARG A 56 -6.73 -2.58 2.67
N SER A 57 -6.68 -1.43 3.34
CA SER A 57 -7.85 -0.57 3.49
C SER A 57 -8.28 0.11 2.18
N ASN A 58 -7.37 0.20 1.20
CA ASN A 58 -7.65 0.76 -0.13
C ASN A 58 -7.97 -0.31 -1.18
N LEU A 59 -8.06 -1.60 -0.79
CA LEU A 59 -8.50 -2.64 -1.70
C LEU A 59 -9.95 -2.36 -2.15
N VAL A 60 -10.13 -2.32 -3.46
CA VAL A 60 -11.46 -2.29 -4.05
C VAL A 60 -12.05 -3.69 -3.98
N SER A 61 -13.18 -3.83 -3.29
CA SER A 61 -13.90 -5.11 -3.19
C SER A 61 -14.47 -5.51 -4.55
N CYS A 62 -13.79 -6.43 -5.24
CA CYS A 62 -14.26 -6.98 -6.50
C CYS A 62 -15.25 -8.12 -6.27
N ARG A 63 -16.28 -8.20 -7.12
CA ARG A 63 -17.21 -9.34 -7.11
C ARG A 63 -16.47 -10.58 -7.61
N ARG A 64 -16.54 -11.68 -6.86
CA ARG A 64 -16.05 -12.98 -7.34
C ARG A 64 -16.93 -13.43 -8.51
N MET A 65 -16.32 -13.74 -9.66
CA MET A 65 -17.06 -14.41 -10.73
C MET A 65 -17.51 -15.79 -10.23
N PRO A 66 -18.74 -16.21 -10.53
CA PRO A 66 -19.14 -17.60 -10.32
C PRO A 66 -18.20 -18.48 -11.13
N ILE A 67 -17.47 -19.36 -10.46
CA ILE A 67 -16.69 -20.39 -11.14
C ILE A 67 -17.74 -21.41 -11.60
N ALA A 68 -18.05 -21.45 -12.90
CA ALA A 68 -18.85 -22.54 -13.44
C ALA A 68 -18.08 -23.85 -13.16
N PRO A 69 -18.76 -24.92 -12.68
CA PRO A 69 -18.13 -26.21 -12.51
C PRO A 69 -17.44 -26.61 -13.82
N PHE A 70 -16.14 -26.88 -13.76
CA PHE A 70 -15.40 -27.43 -14.88
C PHE A 70 -16.00 -28.83 -15.14
N ASP A 71 -16.72 -28.95 -16.24
CA ASP A 71 -17.50 -30.14 -16.58
C ASP A 71 -16.59 -31.38 -16.57
N LYS A 72 -16.88 -32.31 -15.66
CA LYS A 72 -16.25 -33.63 -15.57
C LYS A 72 -17.22 -34.60 -16.22
N THR A 73 -17.26 -34.60 -17.55
CA THR A 73 -18.03 -35.58 -18.32
C THR A 73 -17.06 -36.56 -18.96
N GLU A 74 -16.69 -37.59 -18.19
CA GLU A 74 -16.14 -38.87 -18.64
C GLU A 74 -16.93 -39.96 -17.92
N ASP A 75 -18.00 -40.46 -18.54
CA ASP A 75 -18.21 -41.83 -19.06
C ASP A 75 -19.66 -41.99 -19.54
#